data_AF-A0A354BQF5-F1
#
_entry.id   AF-A0A354BQF5-F1
#
_cell.length_a   1.000
_cell.length_b   1.000
_cell.length_c   1.000
_cell.angle_alpha   90.00
_cell.angle_beta   90.00
_cell.angle_gamma   90.00
#
_symmetry.space_group_name_H-M   'P 1'
#
loop_
_entity.id
_entity.type
_entity.pdbx_description
1 polymer ?
#
loop_
_entity_poly.entity_id
_entity_poly.type
_entity_poly.pdbx_seq_one_letter_code
_entity_poly.pdbx_strand_id
1 'polypeptide(L)'
;MTDDGRRQATRSMVMMINWEHLSRKEMVVMERLVFRIVGSLVLLVVTMVSWPRSVSSLPPVQGEVITVTTGIPGTMVIRDDKGQLHILNLTQQTQLGAQFKVGDKVLAFFSPYGVSAVQLQGGNR
;
A
#
# COMPACT_ATOMS: atom_id res chain seq x y z
N MET A 1 -81.28 19.37 22.19
CA MET A 1 -80.06 18.74 22.73
C MET A 1 -79.51 17.78 21.69
N THR A 2 -78.67 18.23 20.74
CA THR A 2 -77.86 17.36 19.82
C THR A 2 -77.05 18.20 18.82
N ASP A 3 -76.14 19.09 19.26
CA ASP A 3 -75.14 19.72 18.35
C ASP A 3 -73.69 19.50 18.84
N ASP A 4 -73.48 19.46 20.17
CA ASP A 4 -72.13 19.30 20.75
C ASP A 4 -71.46 17.95 20.49
N GLY A 5 -72.23 16.86 20.40
CA GLY A 5 -71.69 15.51 20.17
C GLY A 5 -71.04 15.35 18.79
N ARG A 6 -71.57 16.02 17.76
CA ARG A 6 -71.02 15.98 16.40
C ARG A 6 -69.69 16.71 16.33
N ARG A 7 -69.59 17.86 16.99
CA ARG A 7 -68.37 18.67 17.04
C ARG A 7 -67.23 17.97 17.78
N GLN A 8 -67.54 17.21 18.84
CA GLN A 8 -66.53 16.42 19.55
C GLN A 8 -66.02 15.25 18.71
N ALA A 9 -66.90 14.52 18.01
CA ALA A 9 -66.50 13.43 17.13
C ALA A 9 -65.57 13.89 15.99
N THR A 10 -65.88 15.04 15.36
CA THR A 10 -65.03 15.61 14.30
C THR A 10 -63.67 16.05 14.84
N ARG A 11 -63.59 16.58 16.06
CA ARG A 11 -62.31 16.97 16.68
C ARG A 11 -61.41 15.76 16.97
N SER A 12 -61.99 14.67 17.50
CA SER A 12 -61.23 13.45 17.78
C SER A 12 -60.69 12.79 16.51
N MET A 13 -61.47 12.78 15.43
CA MET A 13 -61.05 12.20 14.15
C MET A 13 -59.93 13.01 13.49
N VAL A 14 -59.98 14.34 13.56
CA VAL A 14 -58.93 15.22 13.03
C VAL A 14 -57.62 15.07 13.82
N MET A 15 -57.67 14.92 15.14
CA MET A 15 -56.47 14.66 15.95
C MET A 15 -55.83 13.31 15.61
N MET A 16 -56.64 12.26 15.39
CA MET A 16 -56.14 10.93 15.06
C MET A 16 -55.43 10.91 13.70
N ILE A 17 -56.00 11.55 12.67
CA ILE A 17 -55.39 11.66 11.34
C ILE A 17 -54.07 12.43 11.41
N ASN A 18 -54.03 13.51 12.19
CA ASN A 18 -52.81 14.30 12.34
C ASN A 18 -51.71 13.53 13.10
N TRP A 19 -52.09 12.75 14.11
CA TRP A 19 -51.17 11.87 14.85
C TRP A 19 -50.56 10.78 13.96
N GLU A 20 -51.37 10.13 13.12
CA GLU A 20 -50.86 9.14 12.17
C GLU A 20 -49.92 9.74 11.11
N HIS A 21 -50.23 10.95 10.62
CA HIS A 21 -49.37 11.63 9.67
C HIS A 21 -48.04 12.09 10.29
N LEU A 22 -48.04 12.49 11.55
CA LEU A 22 -46.82 12.86 12.26
C LEU A 22 -45.95 11.63 12.51
N SER A 23 -46.53 10.54 12.99
CA SER A 23 -45.84 9.26 13.23
C SER A 23 -45.20 8.68 11.97
N ARG A 24 -45.91 8.73 10.83
CA ARG A 24 -45.35 8.29 9.54
C ARG A 24 -44.16 9.14 9.07
N LYS A 25 -44.16 10.46 9.34
CA LYS A 25 -43.06 11.35 8.94
C LYS A 25 -41.79 11.08 9.75
N GLU A 26 -41.91 10.81 11.04
CA GLU A 26 -40.74 10.56 11.90
C GLU A 26 -40.05 9.24 11.55
N MET A 27 -40.80 8.19 11.19
CA MET A 27 -40.22 6.91 10.75
C MET A 27 -39.39 7.05 9.45
N VAL A 28 -39.86 7.84 8.48
CA VAL A 28 -39.16 8.02 7.19
C VAL A 28 -37.86 8.84 7.36
N VAL A 29 -37.84 9.79 8.30
CA VAL A 29 -36.62 10.58 8.59
C VAL A 29 -35.55 9.71 9.24
N MET A 30 -35.94 8.79 10.13
CA MET A 30 -35.03 7.88 10.83
C MET A 30 -34.32 6.92 9.84
N GLU A 31 -35.06 6.32 8.90
CA GLU A 31 -34.47 5.41 7.89
C GLU A 31 -33.42 6.11 7.02
N ARG A 32 -33.69 7.34 6.56
CA ARG A 32 -32.76 8.09 5.69
C ARG A 32 -31.47 8.49 6.39
N LEU A 33 -31.51 8.67 7.72
CA LEU A 33 -30.33 9.04 8.50
C LEU A 33 -29.40 7.83 8.73
N VAL A 34 -29.98 6.66 9.01
CA VAL A 34 -29.22 5.42 9.23
C VAL A 34 -28.47 4.99 7.96
N PHE A 35 -29.11 5.10 6.79
CA PHE A 35 -28.46 4.77 5.51
C PHE A 35 -27.24 5.64 5.20
N ARG A 36 -27.24 6.93 5.58
CA ARG A 36 -26.10 7.84 5.35
C ARG A 36 -24.90 7.53 6.23
N ILE A 37 -25.13 7.13 7.48
CA ILE A 37 -24.05 6.85 8.45
C ILE A 37 -23.34 5.54 8.09
N VAL A 38 -24.10 4.50 7.73
CA VAL A 38 -23.53 3.19 7.37
C VAL A 38 -22.76 3.26 6.04
N GLY A 39 -23.29 3.98 5.04
CA GLY A 39 -22.61 4.15 3.75
C GLY A 39 -21.27 4.90 3.85
N SER A 40 -21.19 5.89 4.75
CA SER A 40 -19.95 6.67 4.95
C SER A 40 -18.85 5.89 5.68
N LEU A 41 -19.21 4.91 6.53
CA LEU A 41 -18.24 4.13 7.31
C LEU A 41 -17.56 3.04 6.46
N VAL A 42 -18.30 2.44 5.51
CA VAL A 42 -17.75 1.41 4.60
C VAL A 42 -16.71 2.01 3.64
N LEU A 43 -16.87 3.27 3.22
CA LEU A 43 -15.94 3.93 2.30
C LEU A 43 -14.55 4.16 2.92
N LEU A 44 -14.46 4.32 4.24
CA LEU A 44 -13.22 4.68 4.95
C LEU A 44 -12.30 3.47 5.18
N VAL A 45 -12.86 2.26 5.20
CA VAL A 45 -12.10 1.02 5.41
C VAL A 45 -11.37 0.58 4.12
N VAL A 46 -11.90 0.88 2.95
CA VAL A 46 -11.34 0.44 1.65
C VAL A 46 -10.03 1.17 1.31
N THR A 47 -9.81 2.39 1.80
CA THR A 47 -8.63 3.19 1.41
C THR A 47 -7.34 2.83 2.16
N MET A 48 -7.36 1.98 3.20
CA MET A 48 -6.14 1.64 3.97
C MET A 48 -5.42 0.36 3.53
N VAL A 49 -5.95 -0.41 2.58
CA VAL A 49 -5.46 -1.78 2.30
C VAL A 49 -4.41 -1.85 1.18
N SER A 50 -4.03 -0.74 0.55
CA SER A 50 -3.19 -0.81 -0.67
C SER A 50 -2.14 0.28 -0.79
N TRP A 51 -1.40 0.57 0.29
CA TRP A 51 -0.06 1.09 0.07
C TRP A 51 0.90 -0.10 -0.11
N PRO A 52 1.35 -0.40 -1.34
CA PRO A 52 2.48 -1.31 -1.50
C PRO A 52 3.62 -0.68 -0.71
N ARG A 53 4.05 -1.36 0.36
CA ARG A 53 5.26 -0.98 1.08
C ARG A 53 6.38 -1.04 0.04
N SER A 54 6.86 0.13 -0.38
CA SER A 54 8.05 0.24 -1.20
C SER A 54 9.17 -0.44 -0.43
N VAL A 55 9.51 -1.67 -0.83
CA VAL A 55 10.74 -2.32 -0.40
C VAL A 55 11.86 -1.41 -0.89
N SER A 56 12.44 -0.66 0.04
CA SER A 56 13.54 0.26 -0.24
C SER A 56 14.69 -0.57 -0.78
N SER A 57 14.87 -0.60 -2.10
CA SER A 57 16.09 -1.14 -2.68
C SER A 57 17.21 -0.16 -2.36
N LEU A 58 18.31 -0.69 -1.83
CA LEU A 58 19.53 0.10 -1.70
C LEU A 58 19.99 0.49 -3.12
N PRO A 59 20.51 1.72 -3.29
CA PRO A 59 20.99 2.16 -4.60
C PRO A 59 22.08 1.21 -5.09
N PRO A 60 22.17 0.95 -6.41
CA PRO A 60 23.22 0.12 -6.95
C PRO A 60 24.58 0.78 -6.71
N VAL A 61 25.59 -0.04 -6.40
CA VAL A 61 26.96 0.42 -6.18
C VAL A 61 27.78 0.07 -7.40
N GLN A 62 28.44 1.08 -7.95
CA GLN A 62 29.37 0.95 -9.06
C GLN A 62 30.80 0.93 -8.54
N GLY A 63 31.62 0.04 -9.08
CA GLY A 63 33.04 0.01 -8.71
C GLY A 63 33.89 -0.91 -9.57
N GLU A 64 35.20 -0.80 -9.38
CA GLU A 64 36.21 -1.67 -9.98
C GLU A 64 36.48 -2.87 -9.07
N VAL A 65 36.50 -4.09 -9.61
CA VAL A 65 36.78 -5.31 -8.85
C VAL A 65 38.24 -5.31 -8.42
N ILE A 66 38.47 -5.35 -7.11
CA ILE A 66 39.80 -5.44 -6.51
C ILE A 66 40.16 -6.90 -6.19
N THR A 67 39.17 -7.69 -5.78
CA THR A 67 39.35 -9.10 -5.43
C THR A 67 38.05 -9.84 -5.65
N VAL A 68 38.14 -11.09 -6.10
CA VAL A 68 37.00 -12.00 -6.20
C VAL A 68 37.42 -13.39 -5.73
N THR A 69 36.68 -13.96 -4.80
CA THR A 69 36.79 -15.38 -4.47
C THR A 69 36.07 -16.18 -5.53
N THR A 70 36.76 -17.15 -6.13
CA THR A 70 36.19 -17.98 -7.19
C THR A 70 35.07 -18.86 -6.65
N GLY A 71 33.86 -18.72 -7.21
CA GLY A 71 32.71 -19.56 -6.90
C GLY A 71 31.61 -18.85 -6.13
N ILE A 72 30.44 -19.50 -6.07
CA ILE A 72 29.29 -19.07 -5.27
C ILE A 72 28.96 -20.21 -4.29
N PRO A 73 28.81 -19.95 -2.98
CA PRO A 73 28.96 -18.66 -2.31
C PRO A 73 30.41 -18.15 -2.29
N GLY A 74 30.60 -16.84 -2.22
CA GLY A 74 31.92 -16.21 -2.27
C GLY A 74 31.88 -14.73 -1.89
N THR A 75 33.04 -14.08 -1.91
CA THR A 75 33.16 -12.65 -1.59
C THR A 75 33.80 -11.93 -2.77
N MET A 76 33.26 -10.76 -3.10
CA MET A 76 33.85 -9.84 -4.08
C MET A 76 34.08 -8.50 -3.41
N VAL A 77 35.23 -7.88 -3.65
CA VAL A 77 35.55 -6.55 -3.15
C VAL A 77 35.65 -5.62 -4.34
N ILE A 78 34.87 -4.54 -4.30
CA ILE A 78 34.89 -3.49 -5.32
C ILE A 78 35.35 -2.17 -4.73
N ARG A 79 36.03 -1.34 -5.52
CA ARG A 79 36.37 0.03 -5.18
C ARG A 79 35.49 0.98 -5.97
N ASP A 80 34.74 1.84 -5.30
CA ASP A 80 33.93 2.85 -5.98
C ASP A 80 34.77 4.01 -6.55
N ASP A 81 34.12 4.92 -7.26
CA ASP A 81 34.72 6.11 -7.85
C ASP A 81 35.29 7.09 -6.82
N LYS A 82 34.80 7.03 -5.58
CA LYS A 82 35.28 7.80 -4.42
C LYS A 82 36.45 7.11 -3.71
N GLY A 83 36.87 5.93 -4.17
CA GLY A 83 37.94 5.14 -3.58
C GLY A 83 37.54 4.32 -2.34
N GLN A 84 36.24 4.24 -2.00
CA GLN A 84 35.77 3.40 -0.90
C GLN A 84 35.69 1.93 -1.33
N LEU A 85 36.05 1.04 -0.42
CA LEU A 85 35.97 -0.40 -0.62
C LEU A 85 34.60 -0.91 -0.15
N HIS A 86 33.91 -1.62 -1.02
CA HIS A 86 32.66 -2.31 -0.73
C HIS A 86 32.85 -3.81 -0.82
N ILE A 87 32.42 -4.53 0.22
CA ILE A 87 32.47 -5.98 0.28
C ILE A 87 31.10 -6.52 -0.12
N LEU A 88 31.06 -7.27 -1.20
CA LEU A 88 29.89 -7.93 -1.77
C LEU A 88 29.92 -9.41 -1.37
N ASN A 89 28.99 -9.81 -0.51
CA ASN A 89 28.78 -11.21 -0.18
C ASN A 89 27.90 -11.86 -1.25
N LEU A 90 28.50 -12.71 -2.06
CA LEU A 90 27.82 -13.43 -3.13
C LEU A 90 27.24 -14.73 -2.56
N THR A 91 25.94 -14.91 -2.74
CA THR A 91 25.22 -16.12 -2.32
C THR A 91 24.71 -16.86 -3.54
N GLN A 92 24.18 -18.07 -3.36
CA GLN A 92 23.55 -18.85 -4.45
C GLN A 92 22.37 -18.11 -5.10
N GLN A 93 21.83 -17.09 -4.44
CA GLN A 93 20.76 -16.24 -4.95
C GLN A 93 21.29 -15.05 -5.78
N THR A 94 22.58 -14.74 -5.69
CA THR A 94 23.20 -13.65 -6.43
C THR A 94 23.36 -14.01 -7.89
N GLN A 95 22.75 -13.21 -8.77
CA GLN A 95 22.84 -13.38 -10.21
C GLN A 95 24.12 -12.72 -10.73
N LEU A 96 25.07 -13.53 -11.18
CA LEU A 96 26.29 -13.04 -11.82
C LEU A 96 26.08 -12.96 -13.34
N GLY A 97 26.19 -11.76 -13.91
CA GLY A 97 26.06 -11.55 -15.36
C GLY A 97 27.24 -12.07 -16.18
N ALA A 98 28.38 -12.36 -15.55
CA ALA A 98 29.58 -12.90 -16.18
C ALA A 98 30.53 -13.48 -15.12
N GLN A 99 31.65 -14.05 -15.58
CA GLN A 99 32.79 -14.31 -14.72
C GLN A 99 33.62 -13.03 -14.58
N PHE A 100 33.73 -12.52 -13.36
CA PHE A 100 34.43 -11.28 -13.05
C PHE A 100 35.92 -11.50 -12.79
N LYS A 101 36.73 -10.51 -13.16
CA LYS A 101 38.17 -10.47 -12.94
C LYS A 101 38.56 -9.16 -12.23
N VAL A 102 39.72 -9.17 -11.60
CA VAL A 102 40.31 -7.95 -11.02
C VAL A 102 40.50 -6.91 -12.14
N GLY A 103 40.08 -5.68 -11.90
CA GLY A 103 40.08 -4.58 -12.86
C GLY A 103 38.75 -4.40 -13.63
N ASP A 104 37.81 -5.35 -13.53
CA ASP A 104 36.51 -5.20 -14.18
C ASP A 104 35.70 -4.09 -13.49
N LYS A 105 35.05 -3.24 -14.30
CA LYS A 105 34.04 -2.31 -13.79
C LYS A 105 32.72 -3.03 -13.69
N VAL A 106 32.10 -2.98 -12.52
CA VAL A 106 30.85 -3.69 -12.22
C VAL A 106 29.83 -2.77 -11.60
N LEU A 107 28.57 -3.16 -11.77
CA LEU A 107 27.41 -2.58 -11.10
C LEU A 107 26.77 -3.67 -10.24
N ALA A 108 26.76 -3.45 -8.93
CA ALA A 108 26.16 -4.35 -7.95
C ALA A 108 24.78 -3.83 -7.53
N PHE A 109 23.79 -4.69 -7.61
CA PHE A 109 22.41 -4.43 -7.20
C PHE A 109 22.14 -5.10 -5.86
N PHE A 110 21.30 -4.43 -5.07
CA PHE A 110 21.00 -4.86 -3.71
C PHE A 110 19.49 -5.07 -3.54
N SER A 111 19.18 -6.13 -2.80
CA SER A 111 17.84 -6.45 -2.30
C SER A 111 17.84 -6.37 -0.77
N PRO A 112 16.67 -6.45 -0.13
CA PRO A 112 16.59 -6.57 1.34
C PRO A 112 17.38 -7.75 1.92
N TYR A 113 17.72 -8.75 1.10
CA TYR A 113 18.45 -9.95 1.51
C TYR A 113 19.96 -9.90 1.19
N GLY A 114 20.47 -8.78 0.66
CA GLY A 114 21.86 -8.62 0.27
C GLY A 114 22.04 -8.43 -1.25
N VAL A 115 23.20 -8.83 -1.77
CA VAL A 115 23.57 -8.63 -3.19
C VAL A 115 22.68 -9.50 -4.08
N SER A 116 21.85 -8.86 -4.90
CA SER A 116 20.91 -9.55 -5.79
C SER A 116 21.52 -9.87 -7.15
N ALA A 117 22.30 -8.95 -7.71
CA ALA A 117 22.97 -9.15 -8.99
C ALA A 117 24.25 -8.35 -9.08
N VAL A 118 25.21 -8.86 -9.86
CA VAL A 118 26.41 -8.12 -10.26
C VAL A 118 26.51 -8.21 -11.78
N GLN A 119 26.70 -7.08 -12.45
CA GLN A 119 26.78 -6.97 -13.90
C GLN A 119 28.04 -6.20 -14.31
N LEU A 120 28.62 -6.53 -15.47
CA LEU A 120 29.72 -5.74 -16.03
C LEU A 120 29.18 -4.38 -16.49
N GLN A 121 29.83 -3.32 -16.02
CA GLN A 121 29.55 -1.97 -16.45
C GLN A 121 30.39 -1.66 -17.69
N GLY A 122 29.90 -2.17 -18.83
CA GLY A 122 30.59 -2.02 -20.11
C GLY A 122 30.54 -3.31 -20.90
N GLY A 123 29.42 -3.55 -21.56
CA GLY A 123 29.22 -4.68 -22.47
C GLY A 123 28.27 -4.28 -23.58
N ASN A 124 28.56 -3.19 -24.29
CA ASN A 124 27.98 -2.96 -25.61
C ASN A 124 28.92 -3.59 -26.64
N ARG A 125 28.63 -4.83 -27.01
CA ARG A 125 29.00 -5.41 -28.30
C ARG A 125 27.84 -6.24 -28.80
#